data_AF-A0A536V054-F1
#
_entry.id   AF-A0A536V054-F1
#
_cell.length_a   1.000
_cell.length_b   1.000
_cell.length_c   1.000
_cell.angle_alpha   90.00
_cell.angle_beta   90.00
_cell.angle_gamma   90.00
#
_symmetry.space_group_name_H-M   'P 1'
#
loop_
_entity.id
_entity.type
_entity.pdbx_description
1 polymer ?
#
loop_
_entity_poly.entity_id
_entity_poly.type
_entity_poly.pdbx_seq_one_letter_code
_entity_poly.pdbx_strand_id
1 'polypeptide(L)'
;MKFRLFHLSLLFSFAVHGLAQAHEADSQTGPLGKVSFPTSCNPKVQPAFERAVAMLHSFWYSAGEKAFSDVLKDDPQCAITTWGIASILMSNPLAGQGASPKGAEQAQAAIDEGRRIGAKTERERDYIEAVAAYYKDFATRPEKERQASRAKAYEGLAQRYPTDDEAQIFYALYLAGTQTQADQSYAAYLKAAAILEEEFKKYPDHPGVAHYLIHSYDAPPIADKGLTAARRYATIAPDAPHALHMPSHIFTRVGSWQESAATNLRS
;
A
#
# COMPACT_ATOMS: atom_id res chain seq x y z
N MET A 1 -74.18 -23.06 -21.62
CA MET A 1 -72.94 -22.92 -22.41
C MET A 1 -71.78 -22.79 -21.44
N LYS A 2 -70.77 -23.65 -21.57
CA LYS A 2 -69.79 -24.01 -20.53
C LYS A 2 -68.75 -22.91 -20.28
N PHE A 3 -68.51 -22.59 -19.00
CA PHE A 3 -67.34 -21.86 -18.50
C PHE A 3 -66.04 -22.59 -18.85
N ARG A 4 -65.00 -21.86 -19.28
CA ARG A 4 -63.60 -22.30 -19.22
C ARG A 4 -62.78 -21.19 -18.58
N LEU A 5 -62.39 -21.39 -17.32
CA LEU A 5 -61.33 -20.64 -16.66
C LEU A 5 -59.99 -21.05 -17.28
N PHE A 6 -59.18 -20.07 -17.67
CA PHE A 6 -57.75 -20.27 -17.91
C PHE A 6 -57.02 -20.18 -16.57
N HIS A 7 -56.41 -21.28 -16.12
CA HIS A 7 -55.43 -21.24 -15.04
C HIS A 7 -54.06 -20.89 -15.62
N LEU A 8 -53.55 -19.72 -15.25
CA LEU A 8 -52.18 -19.28 -15.50
C LEU A 8 -51.33 -19.70 -14.29
N SER A 9 -50.56 -20.77 -14.41
CA SER A 9 -49.62 -21.21 -13.37
C SER A 9 -48.36 -20.33 -13.42
N LEU A 10 -48.26 -19.33 -12.53
CA LEU A 10 -47.00 -18.64 -12.26
C LEU A 10 -46.12 -19.55 -11.38
N LEU A 11 -45.01 -20.03 -11.92
CA LEU A 11 -43.92 -20.63 -11.15
C LEU A 11 -43.06 -19.51 -10.54
N PHE A 12 -43.20 -19.28 -9.23
CA PHE A 12 -42.26 -18.47 -8.45
C PHE A 12 -41.03 -19.31 -8.12
N SER A 13 -39.90 -19.06 -8.80
CA SER A 13 -38.59 -19.55 -8.35
C SER A 13 -38.09 -18.69 -7.19
N PHE A 14 -38.12 -19.24 -5.98
CA PHE A 14 -37.41 -18.68 -4.83
C PHE A 14 -35.91 -19.00 -4.98
N ALA A 15 -35.12 -18.01 -5.40
CA ALA A 15 -33.66 -18.07 -5.31
C ALA A 15 -33.23 -17.74 -3.87
N VAL A 16 -32.97 -18.77 -3.06
CA VAL A 16 -32.33 -18.65 -1.75
C VAL A 16 -30.90 -18.16 -1.97
N HIS A 17 -30.66 -16.87 -1.77
CA HIS A 17 -29.31 -16.32 -1.72
C HIS A 17 -28.72 -16.65 -0.36
N GLY A 18 -27.97 -17.76 -0.31
CA GLY A 18 -27.09 -18.05 0.82
C GLY A 18 -26.03 -16.95 0.93
N LEU A 19 -26.14 -16.15 1.99
CA LEU A 19 -25.05 -15.29 2.46
C LEU A 19 -23.94 -16.21 2.98
N ALA A 20 -22.97 -16.52 2.12
CA ALA A 20 -21.70 -17.04 2.57
C ALA A 20 -20.92 -15.88 3.22
N GLN A 21 -21.15 -15.66 4.52
CA GLN A 21 -20.16 -14.98 5.36
C GLN A 21 -18.96 -15.91 5.47
N ALA A 22 -17.97 -15.70 4.61
CA ALA A 22 -16.67 -16.32 4.79
C ALA A 22 -16.06 -15.78 6.09
N HIS A 23 -15.66 -16.70 6.96
CA HIS A 23 -14.97 -16.46 8.21
C HIS A 23 -13.64 -15.72 7.94
N GLU A 24 -13.63 -14.41 8.10
CA GLU A 24 -12.43 -13.56 7.96
C GLU A 24 -11.75 -13.34 9.33
N ALA A 25 -11.66 -14.40 10.13
CA ALA A 25 -11.12 -14.34 11.48
C ALA A 25 -10.30 -15.60 11.75
N ASP A 26 -9.01 -15.60 11.37
CA ASP A 26 -7.91 -16.11 12.23
C ASP A 26 -6.47 -16.02 11.67
N SER A 27 -6.22 -15.63 10.41
CA SER A 27 -4.84 -15.76 9.86
C SER A 27 -4.00 -14.47 9.82
N GLN A 28 -4.23 -13.49 10.70
CA GLN A 28 -3.46 -12.23 10.68
C GLN A 28 -2.04 -12.34 11.29
N THR A 29 -1.48 -13.54 11.47
CA THR A 29 -0.19 -13.78 12.12
C THR A 29 0.93 -14.31 11.23
N GLY A 30 0.68 -14.65 9.96
CA GLY A 30 1.73 -15.24 9.13
C GLY A 30 2.63 -14.20 8.43
N PRO A 31 3.50 -14.66 7.53
CA PRO A 31 4.66 -13.88 7.06
C PRO A 31 4.27 -12.70 6.15
N LEU A 32 4.79 -11.52 6.47
CA LEU A 32 4.61 -10.27 5.70
C LEU A 32 5.95 -9.66 5.22
N GLY A 33 7.04 -10.42 5.32
CA GLY A 33 8.39 -9.95 5.11
C GLY A 33 9.01 -9.31 6.37
N LYS A 34 10.16 -8.67 6.19
CA LYS A 34 10.91 -8.01 7.27
C LYS A 34 10.97 -6.51 7.02
N VAL A 35 10.50 -5.74 7.99
CA VAL A 35 10.54 -4.28 8.02
C VAL A 35 11.31 -3.86 9.28
N SER A 36 12.13 -2.83 9.18
CA SER A 36 12.81 -2.23 10.33
C SER A 36 12.52 -0.73 10.33
N PHE A 37 11.59 -0.30 11.18
CA PHE A 37 11.20 1.10 11.28
C PHE A 37 11.35 1.56 12.73
N PRO A 38 12.54 1.98 13.18
CA PRO A 38 12.76 2.38 14.57
C PRO A 38 11.85 3.56 14.97
N THR A 39 11.21 3.43 16.13
CA THR A 39 10.34 4.48 16.69
C THR A 39 10.77 4.88 18.11
N SER A 40 10.28 6.03 18.57
CA SER A 40 10.38 6.54 19.95
C SER A 40 9.23 6.09 20.86
N CYS A 41 8.39 5.19 20.35
CA CYS A 41 7.25 4.63 21.05
C CYS A 41 7.71 3.64 22.13
N ASN A 42 6.75 3.11 22.89
CA ASN A 42 7.00 2.04 23.82
C ASN A 42 7.61 0.84 23.08
N PRO A 43 8.78 0.30 23.48
CA PRO A 43 9.39 -0.83 22.80
C PRO A 43 8.48 -2.06 22.69
N LYS A 44 7.47 -2.20 23.56
CA LYS A 44 6.48 -3.26 23.50
C LYS A 44 5.60 -3.23 22.24
N VAL A 45 5.36 -2.05 21.66
CA VAL A 45 4.53 -1.91 20.45
C VAL A 45 5.34 -1.97 19.15
N GLN A 46 6.68 -1.94 19.23
CA GLN A 46 7.57 -1.91 18.06
C GLN A 46 7.28 -3.06 17.06
N PRO A 47 7.13 -4.34 17.47
CA PRO A 47 6.85 -5.42 16.51
C PRO A 47 5.48 -5.27 15.82
N ALA A 48 4.48 -4.77 16.54
CA ALA A 48 3.15 -4.53 15.97
C ALA A 48 3.17 -3.35 14.98
N PHE A 49 3.93 -2.30 15.29
CA PHE A 49 4.14 -1.16 14.40
C PHE A 49 4.85 -1.59 13.10
N GLU A 50 5.95 -2.33 13.18
CA GLU A 50 6.66 -2.82 11.99
C GLU A 50 5.79 -3.76 11.14
N ARG A 51 4.96 -4.58 11.79
CA ARG A 51 3.97 -5.40 11.08
C ARG A 51 2.92 -4.54 10.36
N ALA A 52 2.45 -3.46 10.96
CA ALA A 52 1.54 -2.51 10.32
C ALA A 52 2.20 -1.81 9.11
N VAL A 53 3.49 -1.45 9.22
CA VAL A 53 4.26 -0.90 8.08
C VAL A 53 4.45 -1.94 6.98
N ALA A 54 4.67 -3.23 7.31
CA ALA A 54 4.70 -4.30 6.31
C ALA A 54 3.37 -4.43 5.56
N MET A 55 2.23 -4.33 6.27
CA MET A 55 0.90 -4.30 5.65
C MET A 55 0.70 -3.08 4.75
N LEU A 56 1.17 -1.90 5.19
CA LEU A 56 1.17 -0.68 4.38
C LEU A 56 1.99 -0.87 3.10
N HIS A 57 3.19 -1.45 3.19
CA HIS A 57 4.01 -1.75 2.02
C HIS A 57 3.35 -2.73 1.05
N SER A 58 2.60 -3.70 1.57
CA SER A 58 1.88 -4.66 0.75
C SER A 58 0.49 -4.22 0.31
N PHE A 59 0.13 -2.95 0.54
CA PHE A 59 -1.20 -2.39 0.21
C PHE A 59 -2.37 -3.18 0.82
N TRP A 60 -2.14 -3.83 1.96
CA TRP A 60 -3.19 -4.49 2.73
C TRP A 60 -3.87 -3.48 3.66
N TYR A 61 -4.55 -2.52 3.05
CA TYR A 61 -4.96 -1.28 3.71
C TYR A 61 -5.88 -1.49 4.92
N SER A 62 -6.88 -2.37 4.82
CA SER A 62 -7.81 -2.64 5.92
C SER A 62 -7.12 -3.26 7.14
N ALA A 63 -6.21 -4.21 6.92
CA ALA A 63 -5.43 -4.82 8.01
C ALA A 63 -4.42 -3.82 8.60
N GLY A 64 -3.76 -3.02 7.74
CA GLY A 64 -2.82 -1.98 8.18
C GLY A 64 -3.48 -0.89 9.02
N GLU A 65 -4.65 -0.39 8.63
CA GLU A 65 -5.41 0.62 9.40
C GLU A 65 -5.76 0.10 10.80
N LYS A 66 -6.24 -1.15 10.87
CA LYS A 66 -6.52 -1.82 12.14
C LYS A 66 -5.25 -1.96 12.99
N ALA A 67 -4.15 -2.43 12.41
CA ALA A 67 -2.90 -2.65 13.13
C ALA A 67 -2.31 -1.34 13.67
N PHE A 68 -2.29 -0.26 12.89
CA PHE A 68 -1.89 1.05 13.40
C PHE A 68 -2.82 1.55 14.50
N SER A 69 -4.13 1.40 14.35
CA SER A 69 -5.10 1.82 15.37
C SER A 69 -4.92 1.05 16.69
N ASP A 70 -4.62 -0.24 16.63
CA ASP A 70 -4.30 -1.07 17.80
C ASP A 70 -2.98 -0.62 18.47
N VAL A 71 -1.93 -0.29 17.69
CA VAL A 71 -0.68 0.28 18.23
C VAL A 71 -0.93 1.60 18.96
N LEU A 72 -1.74 2.51 18.39
CA LEU A 72 -2.04 3.80 19.00
C LEU A 72 -2.88 3.65 20.27
N LYS A 73 -3.74 2.62 20.34
CA LYS A 73 -4.50 2.29 21.54
C LYS A 73 -3.58 1.79 22.67
N ASP A 74 -2.59 0.96 22.33
CA ASP A 74 -1.67 0.36 23.30
C ASP A 74 -0.56 1.34 23.75
N ASP A 75 -0.16 2.28 22.88
CA ASP A 75 0.68 3.43 23.21
C ASP A 75 0.11 4.74 22.65
N PRO A 76 -0.76 5.43 23.43
CA PRO A 76 -1.35 6.72 23.03
C PRO A 76 -0.36 7.87 22.89
N GLN A 77 0.92 7.66 23.21
CA GLN A 77 1.99 8.64 23.00
C GLN A 77 2.83 8.35 21.74
N CYS A 78 2.50 7.27 21.01
CA CYS A 78 3.18 6.88 19.78
C CYS A 78 2.71 7.71 18.58
N ALA A 79 3.10 8.99 18.53
CA ALA A 79 2.63 9.95 17.52
C ALA A 79 2.83 9.47 16.07
N ILE A 80 3.93 8.78 15.77
CA ILE A 80 4.24 8.27 14.42
C ILE A 80 3.21 7.26 13.89
N THR A 81 2.42 6.64 14.77
CA THR A 81 1.34 5.74 14.35
C THR A 81 0.24 6.47 13.57
N THR A 82 0.03 7.75 13.84
CA THR A 82 -0.97 8.53 13.09
C THR A 82 -0.55 8.80 11.65
N TRP A 83 0.77 8.87 11.38
CA TRP A 83 1.31 8.88 10.01
C TRP A 83 0.93 7.61 9.26
N GLY A 84 0.99 6.45 9.92
CA GLY A 84 0.58 5.17 9.33
C GLY A 84 -0.88 5.18 8.91
N ILE A 85 -1.78 5.60 9.81
CA ILE A 85 -3.23 5.75 9.54
C ILE A 85 -3.47 6.70 8.37
N ALA A 86 -2.87 7.90 8.38
CA ALA A 86 -3.00 8.86 7.29
C ALA A 86 -2.43 8.30 5.97
N SER A 87 -1.35 7.51 6.02
CA SER A 87 -0.73 6.94 4.82
C SER A 87 -1.60 5.88 4.15
N ILE A 88 -2.27 5.04 4.93
CA ILE A 88 -3.24 4.05 4.43
C ILE A 88 -4.35 4.73 3.63
N LEU A 89 -4.84 5.87 4.13
CA LEU A 89 -5.95 6.61 3.53
C LEU A 89 -5.60 7.31 2.22
N MET A 90 -4.31 7.35 1.82
CA MET A 90 -3.91 7.85 0.50
C MET A 90 -4.23 6.85 -0.62
N SER A 91 -4.59 5.60 -0.28
CA SER A 91 -4.82 4.50 -1.22
C SER A 91 -3.58 4.17 -2.07
N ASN A 92 -3.77 3.37 -3.13
CA ASN A 92 -2.70 2.95 -4.02
C ASN A 92 -2.12 4.15 -4.79
N PRO A 93 -0.86 4.57 -4.51
CA PRO A 93 -0.25 5.73 -5.16
C PRO A 93 -0.06 5.57 -6.67
N LEU A 94 -0.09 4.33 -7.18
CA LEU A 94 0.18 3.97 -8.58
C LEU A 94 -1.09 3.73 -9.39
N ALA A 95 -2.27 3.72 -8.75
CA ALA A 95 -3.55 3.52 -9.43
C ALA A 95 -4.09 4.80 -10.11
N GLY A 96 -3.48 5.96 -9.85
CA GLY A 96 -3.95 7.27 -10.32
C GLY A 96 -5.22 7.78 -9.63
N GLN A 97 -5.81 6.99 -8.73
CA GLN A 97 -6.89 7.36 -7.85
C GLN A 97 -6.32 7.66 -6.45
N GLY A 98 -6.70 8.81 -5.89
CA GLY A 98 -6.29 9.23 -4.56
C GLY A 98 -7.31 8.92 -3.47
N ALA A 99 -7.07 9.50 -2.28
CA ALA A 99 -7.98 9.46 -1.16
C ALA A 99 -9.41 9.92 -1.55
N SER A 100 -10.43 9.38 -0.88
CA SER A 100 -11.79 9.94 -0.94
C SER A 100 -11.90 11.20 -0.06
N PRO A 101 -12.90 12.08 -0.28
CA PRO A 101 -13.12 13.22 0.62
C PRO A 101 -13.25 12.82 2.10
N LYS A 102 -14.03 11.76 2.39
CA LYS A 102 -14.15 11.22 3.76
C LYS A 102 -12.82 10.69 4.29
N GLY A 103 -12.05 9.98 3.46
CA GLY A 103 -10.71 9.51 3.83
C GLY A 103 -9.75 10.66 4.10
N ALA A 104 -9.87 11.77 3.37
CA ALA A 104 -9.07 12.97 3.62
C ALA A 104 -9.41 13.66 4.95
N GLU A 105 -10.70 13.73 5.30
CA GLU A 105 -11.14 14.22 6.62
C GLU A 105 -10.57 13.36 7.75
N GLN A 106 -10.63 12.04 7.61
CA GLN A 106 -10.08 11.09 8.60
C GLN A 106 -8.55 11.19 8.71
N ALA A 107 -7.85 11.31 7.57
CA ALA A 107 -6.40 11.46 7.54
C ALA A 107 -5.98 12.79 8.17
N GLN A 108 -6.70 13.88 7.89
CA GLN A 108 -6.44 15.18 8.51
C GLN A 108 -6.60 15.12 10.04
N ALA A 109 -7.65 14.44 10.54
CA ALA A 109 -7.82 14.23 11.97
C ALA A 109 -6.66 13.42 12.59
N ALA A 110 -6.18 12.38 11.91
CA ALA A 110 -5.01 11.62 12.37
C ALA A 110 -3.72 12.45 12.38
N ILE A 111 -3.50 13.27 11.35
CA ILE A 111 -2.37 14.19 11.27
C ILE A 111 -2.40 15.20 12.42
N ASP A 112 -3.55 15.81 12.67
CA ASP A 112 -3.70 16.81 13.74
C ASP A 112 -3.56 16.17 15.13
N GLU A 113 -4.02 14.93 15.30
CA GLU A 113 -3.77 14.16 16.51
C GLU A 113 -2.28 13.86 16.71
N GLY A 114 -1.55 13.47 15.65
CA GLY A 114 -0.11 13.26 15.72
C GLY A 114 0.66 14.52 16.11
N ARG A 115 0.26 15.67 15.56
CA ARG A 115 0.79 16.99 15.95
C ARG A 115 0.48 17.34 17.40
N ARG A 116 -0.72 17.01 17.87
CA ARG A 116 -1.17 17.25 19.26
C ARG A 116 -0.43 16.37 20.27
N ILE A 117 -0.25 15.08 19.97
CA ILE A 117 0.55 14.16 20.80
C ILE A 117 2.00 14.66 20.87
N GLY A 118 2.54 15.10 19.74
CA GLY A 118 3.90 15.62 19.63
C GLY A 118 4.92 14.49 19.51
N ALA A 119 5.41 14.26 18.29
CA ALA A 119 6.48 13.28 18.06
C ALA A 119 7.73 13.62 18.87
N LYS A 120 8.32 12.61 19.52
CA LYS A 120 9.49 12.79 20.41
C LYS A 120 10.79 12.99 19.62
N THR A 121 10.78 12.67 18.33
CA THR A 121 11.93 12.83 17.44
C THR A 121 11.57 13.72 16.26
N GLU A 122 12.59 14.40 15.72
CA GLU A 122 12.42 15.19 14.51
C GLU A 122 12.08 14.32 13.29
N ARG A 123 12.70 13.14 13.15
CA ARG A 123 12.39 12.16 12.11
C ARG A 123 10.90 11.84 12.06
N GLU A 124 10.31 11.45 13.19
CA GLU A 124 8.90 11.07 13.25
C GLU A 124 7.96 12.25 12.96
N ARG A 125 8.31 13.45 13.44
CA ARG A 125 7.58 14.67 13.08
C ARG A 125 7.60 14.90 11.58
N ASP A 126 8.77 14.74 10.95
CA ASP A 126 8.93 14.98 9.52
C ASP A 126 8.16 13.95 8.67
N TYR A 127 8.00 12.70 9.13
CA TYR A 127 7.10 11.72 8.49
C TYR A 127 5.64 12.17 8.54
N ILE A 128 5.15 12.64 9.71
CA ILE A 128 3.79 13.16 9.87
C ILE A 128 3.55 14.36 8.93
N GLU A 129 4.53 15.27 8.83
CA GLU A 129 4.41 16.42 7.93
C GLU A 129 4.53 16.01 6.44
N ALA A 130 5.33 14.98 6.12
CA ALA A 130 5.46 14.48 4.75
C ALA A 130 4.15 13.87 4.24
N VAL A 131 3.42 13.11 5.07
CA VAL A 131 2.07 12.63 4.69
C VAL A 131 1.06 13.78 4.63
N ALA A 132 1.15 14.77 5.52
CA ALA A 132 0.28 15.94 5.51
C ALA A 132 0.37 16.76 4.22
N ALA A 133 1.53 16.77 3.55
CA ALA A 133 1.71 17.46 2.27
C ALA A 133 0.79 16.94 1.15
N TYR A 134 0.33 15.69 1.21
CA TYR A 134 -0.66 15.14 0.27
C TYR A 134 -2.06 15.72 0.53
N TYR A 135 -2.43 15.88 1.80
CA TYR A 135 -3.77 16.32 2.23
C TYR A 135 -3.94 17.84 2.31
N LYS A 136 -2.84 18.60 2.26
CA LYS A 136 -2.91 20.07 2.24
C LYS A 136 -3.79 20.57 1.08
N ASP A 137 -4.76 21.42 1.40
CA ASP A 137 -5.72 22.03 0.47
C ASP A 137 -6.45 20.97 -0.39
N PHE A 138 -6.79 19.82 0.22
CA PHE A 138 -7.29 18.63 -0.48
C PHE A 138 -8.46 18.91 -1.44
N ALA A 139 -9.45 19.69 -0.99
CA ALA A 139 -10.68 19.95 -1.74
C ALA A 139 -10.47 20.80 -3.01
N THR A 140 -9.38 21.55 -3.10
CA THR A 140 -9.13 22.50 -4.20
C THR A 140 -7.99 22.07 -5.11
N ARG A 141 -7.21 21.07 -4.72
CA ARG A 141 -6.07 20.57 -5.50
C ARG A 141 -6.42 19.29 -6.27
N PRO A 142 -6.15 19.21 -7.58
CA PRO A 142 -6.28 17.97 -8.35
C PRO A 142 -5.37 16.86 -7.83
N GLU A 143 -5.73 15.59 -8.08
CA GLU A 143 -4.96 14.43 -7.62
C GLU A 143 -3.49 14.47 -8.08
N LYS A 144 -3.25 14.85 -9.34
CA LYS A 144 -1.90 14.97 -9.90
C LYS A 144 -1.02 15.93 -9.08
N GLU A 145 -1.58 17.04 -8.59
CA GLU A 145 -0.84 17.99 -7.78
C GLU A 145 -0.57 17.44 -6.38
N ARG A 146 -1.53 16.73 -5.77
CA ARG A 146 -1.34 16.07 -4.47
C ARG A 146 -0.28 14.99 -4.52
N GLN A 147 -0.27 14.19 -5.60
CA GLN A 147 0.77 13.23 -5.92
C GLN A 147 2.15 13.89 -6.02
N ALA A 148 2.24 15.00 -6.76
CA ALA A 148 3.49 15.75 -6.90
C ALA A 148 3.99 16.32 -5.55
N SER A 149 3.11 16.87 -4.71
CA SER A 149 3.52 17.37 -3.38
C SER A 149 3.95 16.25 -2.45
N ARG A 150 3.28 15.09 -2.50
CA ARG A 150 3.70 13.90 -1.75
C ARG A 150 5.08 13.43 -2.17
N ALA A 151 5.30 13.23 -3.47
CA ALA A 151 6.61 12.82 -3.98
C ALA A 151 7.70 13.82 -3.59
N LYS A 152 7.41 15.12 -3.65
CA LYS A 152 8.35 16.18 -3.24
C LYS A 152 8.63 16.17 -1.73
N ALA A 153 7.63 15.91 -0.90
CA ALA A 153 7.79 15.85 0.55
C ALA A 153 8.66 14.66 0.97
N TYR A 154 8.43 13.48 0.38
CA TYR A 154 9.25 12.31 0.66
C TYR A 154 10.64 12.38 0.01
N GLU A 155 10.81 13.11 -1.10
CA GLU A 155 12.16 13.47 -1.59
C GLU A 155 12.93 14.27 -0.54
N GLY A 156 12.29 15.29 0.05
CA GLY A 156 12.89 16.09 1.12
C GLY A 156 13.21 15.26 2.36
N LEU A 157 12.33 14.32 2.72
CA LEU A 157 12.54 13.39 3.83
C LEU A 157 13.76 12.49 3.57
N ALA A 158 13.82 11.86 2.40
CA ALA A 158 14.93 11.01 1.98
C ALA A 158 16.28 11.77 1.90
N GLN A 159 16.26 13.04 1.49
CA GLN A 159 17.45 13.90 1.46
C GLN A 159 17.92 14.29 2.86
N ARG A 160 16.97 14.56 3.77
CA ARG A 160 17.27 14.91 5.16
C ARG A 160 17.80 13.72 5.96
N TYR A 161 17.28 12.53 5.67
CA TYR A 161 17.64 11.28 6.34
C TYR A 161 18.20 10.26 5.33
N PRO A 162 19.43 10.47 4.82
CA PRO A 162 20.00 9.61 3.77
C PRO A 162 20.34 8.19 4.26
N THR A 163 20.36 7.96 5.57
CA THR A 163 20.58 6.64 6.20
C THR A 163 19.29 5.98 6.66
N ASP A 164 18.14 6.61 6.41
CA ASP A 164 16.83 6.07 6.71
C ASP A 164 16.29 5.33 5.48
N ASP A 165 16.50 4.02 5.46
CA ASP A 165 16.15 3.18 4.32
C ASP A 165 14.64 3.22 4.03
N GLU A 166 13.79 3.31 5.06
CA GLU A 166 12.34 3.47 4.90
C GLU A 166 11.99 4.78 4.17
N ALA A 167 12.69 5.88 4.48
CA ALA A 167 12.48 7.15 3.78
C ALA A 167 12.87 7.04 2.29
N GLN A 168 13.94 6.31 1.97
CA GLN A 168 14.33 6.04 0.58
C GLN A 168 13.28 5.19 -0.14
N ILE A 169 12.78 4.13 0.51
CA ILE A 169 11.80 3.19 -0.04
C ILE A 169 10.46 3.91 -0.31
N PHE A 170 9.96 4.71 0.63
CA PHE A 170 8.74 5.49 0.42
C PHE A 170 8.94 6.60 -0.63
N TYR A 171 10.10 7.26 -0.67
CA TYR A 171 10.38 8.22 -1.74
C TYR A 171 10.32 7.56 -3.11
N ALA A 172 10.96 6.39 -3.29
CA ALA A 172 10.91 5.67 -4.55
C ALA A 172 9.47 5.31 -4.96
N LEU A 173 8.64 4.84 -4.02
CA LEU A 173 7.22 4.59 -4.27
C LEU A 173 6.48 5.83 -4.79
N TYR A 174 6.58 6.94 -4.06
CA TYR A 174 5.81 8.13 -4.41
C TYR A 174 6.36 8.83 -5.65
N LEU A 175 7.67 8.71 -5.92
CA LEU A 175 8.26 9.10 -7.19
C LEU A 175 7.69 8.28 -8.35
N ALA A 176 7.63 6.95 -8.22
CA ALA A 176 7.02 6.09 -9.23
C ALA A 176 5.54 6.45 -9.48
N GLY A 177 4.80 6.83 -8.43
CA GLY A 177 3.42 7.33 -8.54
C GLY A 177 3.24 8.60 -9.39
N THR A 178 4.32 9.33 -9.71
CA THR A 178 4.28 10.50 -10.61
C THR A 178 4.41 10.14 -12.09
N GLN A 179 4.77 8.89 -12.41
CA GLN A 179 4.87 8.42 -13.79
C GLN A 179 3.49 8.43 -14.45
N THR A 180 3.42 9.02 -15.66
CA THR A 180 2.20 8.97 -16.47
C THR A 180 2.35 7.96 -17.59
N GLN A 181 1.24 7.36 -18.02
CA GLN A 181 1.24 6.45 -19.18
C GLN A 181 1.66 7.14 -20.48
N ALA A 182 1.44 8.46 -20.60
CA ALA A 182 1.85 9.22 -21.77
C ALA A 182 3.37 9.43 -21.86
N ASP A 183 4.07 9.40 -20.71
CA ASP A 183 5.52 9.51 -20.68
C ASP A 183 6.15 8.12 -20.91
N GLN A 184 6.59 7.91 -22.15
CA GLN A 184 7.24 6.68 -22.60
C GLN A 184 8.76 6.68 -22.38
N SER A 185 9.32 7.70 -21.71
CA SER A 185 10.71 7.66 -21.25
C SER A 185 10.89 6.81 -19.99
N TYR A 186 9.80 6.56 -19.26
CA TYR A 186 9.78 5.83 -18.00
C TYR A 186 10.73 6.42 -16.94
N ALA A 187 11.04 7.71 -17.01
CA ALA A 187 12.11 8.31 -16.22
C ALA A 187 11.85 8.24 -14.71
N ALA A 188 10.62 8.46 -14.26
CA ALA A 188 10.29 8.39 -12.83
C ALA A 188 10.36 6.94 -12.33
N TYR A 189 9.87 5.99 -13.12
CA TYR A 189 10.00 4.56 -12.86
C TYR A 189 11.46 4.10 -12.78
N LEU A 190 12.30 4.44 -13.76
CA LEU A 190 13.71 4.04 -13.78
C LEU A 190 14.49 4.67 -12.61
N LYS A 191 14.17 5.92 -12.24
CA LYS A 191 14.79 6.57 -11.06
C LYS A 191 14.34 5.92 -9.75
N ALA A 192 13.05 5.59 -9.61
CA ALA A 192 12.55 4.86 -8.44
C ALA A 192 13.20 3.47 -8.35
N ALA A 193 13.27 2.74 -9.46
CA ALA A 193 13.87 1.43 -9.52
C ALA A 193 15.36 1.45 -9.13
N ALA A 194 16.14 2.45 -9.58
CA ALA A 194 17.54 2.58 -9.20
C ALA A 194 17.74 2.73 -7.67
N ILE A 195 16.86 3.47 -6.99
CA ILE A 195 16.87 3.56 -5.52
C ILE A 195 16.56 2.20 -4.91
N LEU A 196 15.49 1.56 -5.38
CA LEU A 196 15.01 0.28 -4.85
C LEU A 196 15.96 -0.89 -5.11
N GLU A 197 16.73 -0.88 -6.21
CA GLU A 197 17.74 -1.90 -6.50
C GLU A 197 18.87 -1.89 -5.47
N GLU A 198 19.29 -0.71 -4.98
CA GLU A 198 20.26 -0.61 -3.89
C GLU A 198 19.67 -1.10 -2.56
N GLU A 199 18.41 -0.75 -2.28
CA GLU A 199 17.70 -1.25 -1.11
C GLU A 199 17.48 -2.77 -1.16
N PHE A 200 17.29 -3.35 -2.35
CA PHE A 200 17.04 -4.78 -2.49
C PHE A 200 18.28 -5.62 -2.21
N LYS A 201 19.48 -5.08 -2.47
CA LYS A 201 20.75 -5.71 -2.09
C LYS A 201 20.89 -5.80 -0.57
N LYS A 202 20.44 -4.77 0.17
CA LYS A 202 20.48 -4.73 1.63
C LYS A 202 19.38 -5.57 2.27
N TYR A 203 18.16 -5.46 1.74
CA TYR A 203 16.94 -5.99 2.33
C TYR A 203 16.15 -6.88 1.35
N PRO A 204 16.67 -8.08 1.01
CA PRO A 204 16.05 -8.98 0.03
C PRO A 204 14.71 -9.60 0.48
N ASP A 205 14.34 -9.40 1.74
CA ASP A 205 13.08 -9.85 2.36
C ASP A 205 12.15 -8.68 2.72
N HIS A 206 12.45 -7.45 2.27
CA HIS A 206 11.59 -6.29 2.53
C HIS A 206 10.39 -6.27 1.57
N PRO A 207 9.14 -6.27 2.07
CA PRO A 207 7.96 -6.37 1.21
C PRO A 207 7.85 -5.18 0.26
N GLY A 208 8.09 -3.96 0.74
CA GLY A 208 8.01 -2.75 -0.07
C GLY A 208 9.03 -2.72 -1.20
N VAL A 209 10.22 -3.27 -1.01
CA VAL A 209 11.29 -3.15 -2.01
C VAL A 209 10.98 -4.00 -3.24
N ALA A 210 10.68 -5.29 -3.03
CA ALA A 210 10.31 -6.18 -4.13
C ALA A 210 9.01 -5.72 -4.80
N HIS A 211 8.04 -5.27 -4.00
CA HIS A 211 6.78 -4.76 -4.51
C HIS A 211 6.96 -3.55 -5.43
N TYR A 212 7.71 -2.54 -4.99
CA TYR A 212 7.83 -1.29 -5.73
C TYR A 212 8.74 -1.44 -6.96
N LEU A 213 9.69 -2.39 -6.94
CA LEU A 213 10.44 -2.80 -8.15
C LEU A 213 9.52 -3.39 -9.21
N ILE A 214 8.59 -4.28 -8.82
CA ILE A 214 7.60 -4.84 -9.75
C ILE A 214 6.80 -3.72 -10.43
N HIS A 215 6.27 -2.78 -9.65
CA HIS A 215 5.54 -1.65 -10.20
C HIS A 215 6.39 -0.74 -11.09
N SER A 216 7.64 -0.46 -10.70
CA SER A 216 8.55 0.40 -11.46
C SER A 216 8.98 -0.23 -12.79
N TYR A 217 8.89 -1.55 -12.93
CA TYR A 217 9.20 -2.25 -14.17
C TYR A 217 7.96 -2.75 -14.93
N ASP A 218 6.74 -2.41 -14.52
CA ASP A 218 5.50 -2.89 -15.16
C ASP A 218 5.17 -2.17 -16.49
N ALA A 219 6.15 -2.08 -17.38
CA ALA A 219 6.02 -1.64 -18.76
C ALA A 219 6.77 -2.59 -19.69
N PRO A 220 6.18 -3.03 -20.84
CA PRO A 220 6.78 -4.05 -21.69
C PRO A 220 8.27 -3.84 -22.04
N PRO A 221 8.75 -2.62 -22.37
CA PRO A 221 10.16 -2.40 -22.73
C PRO A 221 11.18 -2.61 -21.61
N ILE A 222 10.75 -2.67 -20.34
CA ILE A 222 11.63 -2.75 -19.17
C ILE A 222 11.23 -3.85 -18.18
N ALA A 223 10.24 -4.68 -18.52
CA ALA A 223 9.64 -5.65 -17.61
C ALA A 223 10.57 -6.80 -17.22
N ASP A 224 11.50 -7.18 -18.08
CA ASP A 224 12.49 -8.22 -17.81
C ASP A 224 13.33 -7.92 -16.56
N LYS A 225 13.60 -6.63 -16.29
CA LYS A 225 14.32 -6.18 -15.08
C LYS A 225 13.57 -6.51 -13.78
N GLY A 226 12.25 -6.61 -13.82
CA GLY A 226 11.40 -6.90 -12.67
C GLY A 226 11.33 -8.39 -12.28
N LEU A 227 11.89 -9.30 -13.08
CA LEU A 227 11.71 -10.74 -12.88
C LEU A 227 12.22 -11.25 -11.53
N THR A 228 13.36 -10.74 -11.06
CA THR A 228 13.92 -11.13 -9.76
C THR A 228 12.98 -10.74 -8.62
N ALA A 229 12.47 -9.51 -8.63
CA ALA A 229 11.53 -9.04 -7.61
C ALA A 229 10.20 -9.82 -7.67
N ALA A 230 9.66 -10.04 -8.88
CA ALA A 230 8.43 -10.79 -9.11
C ALA A 230 8.50 -12.22 -8.53
N ARG A 231 9.59 -12.95 -8.78
CA ARG A 231 9.78 -14.32 -8.26
C ARG A 231 9.95 -14.38 -6.74
N ARG A 232 10.28 -13.27 -6.09
CA ARG A 232 10.52 -13.20 -4.64
C ARG A 232 9.27 -12.79 -3.87
N TYR A 233 8.51 -11.81 -4.38
CA TYR A 233 7.54 -11.08 -3.56
C TYR A 233 6.44 -11.96 -2.93
N ALA A 234 5.85 -12.88 -3.69
CA ALA A 234 4.82 -13.81 -3.17
C ALA A 234 5.35 -14.82 -2.13
N THR A 235 6.66 -14.91 -1.93
CA THR A 235 7.29 -15.69 -0.84
C THR A 235 7.68 -14.80 0.33
N ILE A 236 7.92 -13.51 0.10
CA ILE A 236 8.23 -12.52 1.15
C ILE A 236 6.99 -12.27 2.01
N ALA A 237 5.84 -12.00 1.38
CA ALA A 237 4.60 -11.65 2.08
C ALA A 237 3.42 -12.54 1.63
N PRO A 238 3.49 -13.86 1.81
CA PRO A 238 2.47 -14.80 1.34
C PRO A 238 1.09 -14.58 1.96
N ASP A 239 0.99 -13.88 3.09
CA ASP A 239 -0.28 -13.60 3.75
C ASP A 239 -0.98 -12.34 3.22
N ALA A 240 -0.28 -11.50 2.45
CA ALA A 240 -0.88 -10.32 1.83
C ALA A 240 -1.43 -10.69 0.45
N PRO A 241 -2.75 -10.63 0.21
CA PRO A 241 -3.34 -11.02 -1.08
C PRO A 241 -2.74 -10.25 -2.26
N HIS A 242 -2.46 -8.96 -2.07
CA HIS A 242 -1.82 -8.14 -3.09
C HIS A 242 -0.43 -8.65 -3.45
N ALA A 243 0.35 -9.13 -2.49
CA ALA A 243 1.70 -9.66 -2.74
C ALA A 243 1.68 -10.96 -3.56
N LEU A 244 0.62 -11.76 -3.45
CA LEU A 244 0.42 -12.97 -4.25
C LEU A 244 0.06 -12.64 -5.71
N HIS A 245 -0.70 -11.57 -5.92
CA HIS A 245 -1.10 -11.12 -7.25
C HIS A 245 0.03 -10.41 -8.01
N MET A 246 0.76 -9.51 -7.35
CA MET A 246 1.68 -8.58 -7.99
C MET A 246 2.72 -9.21 -8.95
N PRO A 247 3.31 -10.40 -8.67
CA PRO A 247 4.23 -11.03 -9.62
C PRO A 247 3.63 -11.27 -11.02
N SER A 248 2.31 -11.49 -11.11
CA SER A 248 1.63 -11.75 -12.37
C SER A 248 1.73 -10.58 -13.36
N HIS A 249 1.92 -9.35 -12.88
CA HIS A 249 2.16 -8.18 -13.72
C HIS A 249 3.39 -8.41 -14.60
N ILE A 250 4.56 -8.61 -13.99
CA ILE A 250 5.81 -8.85 -14.74
C ILE A 250 5.73 -10.13 -15.57
N PHE A 251 5.23 -11.23 -14.98
CA PHE A 251 5.14 -12.50 -15.71
C PHE A 251 4.27 -12.38 -16.97
N THR A 252 3.18 -11.62 -16.92
CA THR A 252 2.35 -11.34 -18.08
C THR A 252 3.08 -10.49 -19.11
N ARG A 253 3.79 -9.43 -18.68
CA ARG A 253 4.57 -8.57 -19.59
C ARG A 253 5.66 -9.32 -20.36
N VAL A 254 6.29 -10.30 -19.73
CA VAL A 254 7.37 -11.09 -20.34
C VAL A 254 6.91 -12.42 -20.98
N GLY A 255 5.59 -12.69 -20.98
CA GLY A 255 5.04 -13.93 -21.56
C GLY A 255 5.26 -15.21 -20.73
N SER A 256 5.57 -15.10 -19.44
CA SER A 256 5.70 -16.23 -18.49
C SER A 256 4.33 -16.67 -17.97
N TRP A 257 3.46 -17.14 -18.87
CA TRP A 257 2.05 -17.43 -18.61
C TRP A 257 1.81 -18.43 -17.46
N GLN A 258 2.66 -19.45 -17.33
CA GLN A 258 2.56 -20.44 -16.26
C GLN A 258 2.85 -19.85 -14.88
N GLU A 259 3.91 -19.04 -14.76
CA GLU A 259 4.24 -18.33 -13.50
C GLU A 259 3.12 -17.34 -13.13
N SER A 260 2.57 -16.63 -14.14
CA SER A 260 1.43 -15.71 -13.96
C SER A 260 0.17 -16.42 -13.44
N ALA A 261 -0.19 -17.57 -14.02
CA ALA A 261 -1.33 -18.35 -13.56
C ALA A 261 -1.12 -18.93 -12.16
N ALA A 262 0.08 -19.48 -11.88
CA ALA A 262 0.40 -20.11 -10.60
C ALA A 262 0.36 -19.12 -9.42
N THR A 263 0.83 -17.88 -9.61
CA THR A 263 0.79 -16.88 -8.53
C THR A 263 -0.63 -16.39 -8.26
N ASN A 264 -1.44 -16.19 -9.30
CA ASN A 264 -2.83 -15.74 -9.15
C ASN A 264 -3.75 -16.80 -8.54
N LEU A 265 -3.48 -18.10 -8.73
CA LEU A 265 -4.21 -19.18 -8.07
C LEU A 265 -4.03 -19.20 -6.54
N ARG A 266 -3.01 -18.51 -6.02
CA ARG A 266 -2.74 -18.41 -4.58
C ARG A 266 -3.38 -17.17 -3.94
N SER A 267 -3.68 -16.14 -4.74
CA SER A 267 -4.13 -14.81 -4.32
C SER A 267 -5.52 -14.76 -3.70
#